data_AF-A0A5P1FJ01-F1
#
_entry.id   AF-A0A5P1FJ01-F1
#
_cell.length_a   1.000
_cell.length_b   1.000
_cell.length_c   1.000
_cell.angle_alpha   90.00
_cell.angle_beta   90.00
_cell.angle_gamma   90.00
#
_symmetry.space_group_name_H-M   'P 1'
#
loop_
_entity.id
_entity.type
_entity.pdbx_description
1 polymer ?
#
loop_
_entity_poly.entity_id
_entity_poly.type
_entity_poly.pdbx_seq_one_letter_code
_entity_poly.pdbx_strand_id
1 'polypeptide(L)'
;MEEGYTSLPSSHLLGSVPAVITEEKKPTTSERGAAPNAKLQIFPPNNGGYQSPGTPYDGGEQTTSNWKGFFSISSYQPYFNVDSDIVVDRLISSVYPTNDFYRKIDTNPDMYGPVWITTTLVFIFAALGNCATYLIHQRYEQDVIWSFDVTYVKWAASIVYGYALLVPAAFYFLLQYLGTNASLIRLWCMWGYSLFVFIPSSLLLVIPVEFIRWIIIILAGTASSWFIYENLKVYTEESHDLMVLVASALVLQFALAIFVKVFFFV
;
A
#
# COMPACT_ATOMS: atom_id res chain seq x y z
N MET A 1 -65.44 6.31 15.20
CA MET A 1 -65.03 7.52 14.45
C MET A 1 -63.71 7.93 15.06
N GLU A 2 -62.60 7.61 14.39
CA GLU A 2 -61.28 8.08 14.79
C GLU A 2 -60.71 8.92 13.65
N GLU A 3 -60.47 10.19 13.98
CA GLU A 3 -59.81 11.23 13.20
C GLU A 3 -58.31 10.89 13.17
N GLY A 4 -57.59 10.90 12.04
CA GLY A 4 -57.38 12.04 11.15
C GLY A 4 -55.91 12.49 11.26
N TYR A 5 -54.97 11.64 10.82
CA TYR A 5 -53.53 11.94 10.88
C TYR A 5 -53.12 12.90 9.76
N THR A 6 -52.55 14.03 10.17
CA THR A 6 -51.97 15.11 9.36
C THR A 6 -50.72 14.66 8.59
N SER A 7 -50.64 14.97 7.28
CA SER A 7 -49.39 15.03 6.52
C SER A 7 -49.23 16.39 5.82
N LEU A 8 -48.02 16.93 5.97
CA LEU A 8 -47.50 18.24 5.55
C LEU A 8 -47.00 18.23 4.08
N PRO A 9 -46.75 19.40 3.46
CA PRO A 9 -46.76 19.58 2.01
C PRO A 9 -45.45 19.17 1.31
N SER A 10 -45.60 18.66 0.09
CA SER A 10 -44.53 18.22 -0.81
C SER A 10 -43.89 19.42 -1.53
N SER A 11 -42.57 19.55 -1.38
CA SER A 11 -41.73 20.50 -2.12
C SER A 11 -41.30 19.93 -3.47
N HIS A 12 -41.50 20.73 -4.52
CA HIS A 12 -41.02 20.57 -5.89
C HIS A 12 -39.55 20.13 -5.99
N LEU A 13 -39.29 19.04 -6.71
CA LEU A 13 -37.99 18.76 -7.32
C LEU A 13 -38.17 18.58 -8.84
N LEU A 14 -37.42 19.39 -9.59
CA LEU A 14 -37.28 19.41 -11.04
C LEU A 14 -36.13 18.47 -11.43
N GLY A 15 -36.39 17.47 -12.28
CA GLY A 15 -35.34 16.66 -12.90
C GLY A 15 -35.60 15.15 -12.98
N SER A 16 -36.84 14.73 -13.21
CA SER A 16 -37.19 13.32 -13.41
C SER A 16 -36.96 12.91 -14.88
N VAL A 17 -36.12 11.90 -15.09
CA VAL A 17 -35.84 11.27 -16.40
C VAL A 17 -37.07 10.49 -16.89
N PRO A 18 -37.59 10.71 -18.12
CA PRO A 18 -38.69 9.93 -18.64
C PRO A 18 -38.20 8.61 -19.25
N ALA A 19 -38.70 7.50 -18.73
CA ALA A 19 -38.57 6.17 -19.34
C ALA A 19 -39.52 6.08 -20.56
N VAL A 20 -38.99 5.68 -21.72
CA VAL A 20 -39.79 5.37 -22.92
C VAL A 20 -39.68 3.88 -23.21
N ILE A 21 -40.82 3.20 -23.10
CA ILE A 21 -41.21 1.95 -23.75
C ILE A 21 -42.39 2.38 -24.64
N THR A 22 -42.63 1.89 -25.87
CA THR A 22 -42.86 0.49 -26.24
C THR A 22 -42.91 0.28 -27.78
N GLU A 23 -42.67 -0.97 -28.19
CA GLU A 23 -43.28 -1.77 -29.28
C GLU A 23 -42.77 -1.77 -30.74
N GLU A 24 -42.69 -3.01 -31.25
CA GLU A 24 -42.23 -3.48 -32.55
C GLU A 24 -43.20 -3.16 -33.71
N LYS A 25 -42.67 -2.94 -34.93
CA LYS A 25 -43.29 -3.41 -36.19
C LYS A 25 -42.32 -3.38 -37.39
N LYS A 26 -42.06 -4.56 -37.99
CA LYS A 26 -41.62 -4.75 -39.41
C LYS A 26 -42.90 -4.94 -40.28
N PRO A 27 -42.94 -4.90 -41.64
CA PRO A 27 -41.86 -4.87 -42.64
C PRO A 27 -42.11 -4.01 -43.93
N THR A 28 -41.25 -4.22 -44.94
CA THR A 28 -41.41 -4.10 -46.42
C THR A 28 -41.14 -2.78 -47.19
N THR A 29 -40.07 -2.86 -47.98
CA THR A 29 -39.82 -2.50 -49.41
C THR A 29 -40.67 -1.45 -50.15
N SER A 30 -39.95 -0.53 -50.80
CA SER A 30 -40.09 -0.03 -52.19
C SER A 30 -40.38 1.47 -52.40
N GLU A 31 -39.47 2.07 -53.16
CA GLU A 31 -39.65 3.09 -54.21
C GLU A 31 -39.99 4.58 -53.92
N ARG A 32 -39.00 5.41 -54.33
CA ARG A 32 -39.09 6.52 -55.30
C ARG A 32 -39.56 7.90 -54.80
N GLY A 33 -38.64 8.88 -54.84
CA GLY A 33 -39.02 10.31 -54.86
C GLY A 33 -37.92 11.34 -54.60
N ALA A 34 -37.10 11.62 -55.62
CA ALA A 34 -36.49 12.93 -55.97
C ALA A 34 -35.76 13.80 -54.90
N ALA A 35 -34.42 13.88 -55.01
CA ALA A 35 -33.63 15.07 -54.70
C ALA A 35 -32.37 15.14 -55.62
N PRO A 36 -31.89 16.34 -56.00
CA PRO A 36 -30.99 16.54 -57.13
C PRO A 36 -29.49 16.29 -56.85
N ASN A 37 -28.81 15.86 -57.92
CA ASN A 37 -27.37 15.76 -58.21
C ASN A 37 -26.34 16.17 -57.13
N ALA A 38 -25.54 15.19 -56.72
CA ALA A 38 -24.30 15.37 -55.96
C ALA A 38 -23.19 16.00 -56.82
N LYS A 39 -22.57 17.08 -56.33
CA LYS A 39 -21.24 17.52 -56.75
C LYS A 39 -20.20 16.82 -55.88
N LEU A 40 -19.41 15.93 -56.48
CA LEU A 40 -18.18 15.39 -55.90
C LEU A 40 -17.07 16.45 -55.91
N GLN A 41 -16.19 16.35 -54.91
CA GLN A 41 -14.92 17.05 -54.69
C GLN A 41 -14.99 18.40 -53.96
N ILE A 42 -14.71 18.36 -52.65
CA ILE A 42 -13.43 18.78 -52.04
C ILE A 42 -13.47 18.32 -50.56
N PHE A 43 -12.62 17.36 -50.19
CA PHE A 43 -12.43 16.93 -48.80
C PHE A 43 -11.29 17.75 -48.17
N PRO A 44 -11.48 18.38 -46.99
CA PRO A 44 -10.39 18.67 -46.07
C PRO A 44 -10.07 17.42 -45.22
N PRO A 45 -8.84 17.31 -44.69
CA PRO A 45 -8.33 16.06 -44.15
C PRO A 45 -8.91 15.69 -42.77
N ASN A 46 -8.96 14.38 -42.61
CA ASN A 46 -9.34 13.52 -41.51
C ASN A 46 -8.72 13.90 -40.14
N ASN A 47 -9.56 14.12 -39.12
CA ASN A 47 -9.52 13.44 -37.81
C ASN A 47 -10.56 14.04 -36.85
N GLY A 48 -11.80 13.52 -36.91
CA GLY A 48 -12.86 13.81 -35.94
C GLY A 48 -13.13 12.61 -35.06
N GLY A 49 -12.44 12.52 -33.92
CA GLY A 49 -12.80 11.61 -32.83
C GLY A 49 -13.86 12.27 -31.93
N TYR A 50 -14.86 11.49 -31.50
CA TYR A 50 -15.90 11.92 -30.57
C TYR A 50 -15.29 12.43 -29.25
N GLN A 51 -15.68 13.64 -28.84
CA GLN A 51 -15.22 14.30 -27.62
C GLN A 51 -16.29 14.12 -26.52
N SER A 52 -15.88 13.55 -25.38
CA SER A 52 -16.74 13.37 -24.20
C SER A 52 -16.94 14.70 -23.45
N PRO A 53 -18.09 14.96 -22.79
CA PRO A 53 -18.36 16.26 -22.16
C PRO A 53 -17.46 16.57 -20.94
N GLY A 54 -16.55 17.54 -21.13
CA GLY A 54 -16.20 18.61 -20.19
C GLY A 54 -15.66 18.26 -18.80
N THR A 55 -14.34 18.03 -18.69
CA THR A 55 -13.55 18.44 -17.52
C THR A 55 -13.04 19.87 -17.75
N PRO A 56 -13.14 20.80 -16.77
CA PRO A 56 -12.60 22.14 -16.95
C PRO A 56 -11.07 22.07 -16.95
N TYR A 57 -10.48 22.39 -18.10
CA TYR A 57 -9.09 22.81 -18.21
C TYR A 57 -8.94 24.15 -17.50
N ASP A 58 -8.28 24.16 -16.34
CA ASP A 58 -7.70 25.37 -15.80
C ASP A 58 -6.23 25.43 -16.22
N GLY A 59 -6.02 26.05 -17.38
CA GLY A 59 -4.73 26.55 -17.81
C GLY A 59 -4.48 27.88 -17.12
N GLY A 60 -3.92 27.83 -15.92
CA GLY A 60 -3.49 28.99 -15.16
C GLY A 60 -2.33 28.59 -14.26
N GLU A 61 -1.11 28.92 -14.68
CA GLU A 61 0.03 29.03 -13.76
C GLU A 61 -0.31 30.10 -12.72
N GLN A 62 -0.97 29.69 -11.65
CA GLN A 62 -0.97 30.41 -10.39
C GLN A 62 -0.11 29.60 -9.44
N THR A 63 1.09 30.11 -9.21
CA THR A 63 2.03 29.72 -8.15
C THR A 63 1.40 30.00 -6.78
N THR A 64 0.25 29.37 -6.50
CA THR A 64 -0.49 29.46 -5.26
C THR A 64 0.12 28.48 -4.30
N SER A 65 1.19 28.92 -3.62
CA SER A 65 1.85 28.21 -2.51
C SER A 65 2.04 26.72 -2.76
N ASN A 66 3.24 26.29 -3.16
CA ASN A 66 3.65 24.87 -3.29
C ASN A 66 3.15 23.95 -2.14
N TRP A 67 2.89 24.51 -0.96
CA TRP A 67 2.27 23.88 0.20
C TRP A 67 0.89 23.26 -0.04
N LYS A 68 0.04 23.85 -0.90
CA LYS A 68 -1.29 23.31 -1.21
C LYS A 68 -1.21 21.99 -1.97
N GLY A 69 -0.15 21.80 -2.76
CA GLY A 69 0.17 20.54 -3.43
C GLY A 69 0.64 19.44 -2.47
N PHE A 70 1.45 19.79 -1.45
CA PHE A 70 1.92 18.84 -0.44
C PHE A 70 0.82 18.34 0.51
N PHE A 71 -0.23 19.13 0.76
CA PHE A 71 -1.37 18.71 1.59
C PHE A 71 -2.60 18.29 0.78
N SER A 72 -2.48 18.20 -0.55
CA SER A 72 -3.58 17.74 -1.41
C SER A 72 -3.61 16.22 -1.44
N ILE A 73 -4.77 15.63 -1.14
CA ILE A 73 -5.02 14.19 -1.27
C ILE A 73 -4.75 13.68 -2.69
N SER A 74 -4.97 14.53 -3.71
CA SER A 74 -4.75 14.18 -5.11
C SER A 74 -3.29 13.88 -5.43
N SER A 75 -2.35 14.45 -4.69
CA SER A 75 -0.91 14.21 -4.88
C SER A 75 -0.47 12.83 -4.37
N TYR A 76 -1.21 12.26 -3.41
CA TYR A 76 -0.90 10.96 -2.82
C TYR A 76 -1.68 9.80 -3.42
N GLN A 77 -2.82 10.09 -4.07
CA GLN A 77 -3.71 9.10 -4.66
C GLN A 77 -2.98 8.04 -5.54
N PRO A 78 -1.99 8.39 -6.39
CA PRO A 78 -1.30 7.40 -7.22
C PRO A 78 -0.58 6.31 -6.42
N TYR A 79 -0.06 6.61 -5.22
CA TYR A 79 0.68 5.64 -4.40
C TYR A 79 -0.23 4.64 -3.66
N PHE A 80 -1.53 4.93 -3.59
CA PHE A 80 -2.54 4.09 -2.94
C PHE A 80 -3.51 3.44 -3.92
N ASN A 81 -3.57 3.92 -5.15
CA ASN A 81 -4.36 3.33 -6.22
C ASN A 81 -3.57 2.21 -6.92
N VAL A 82 -3.43 1.08 -6.23
CA VAL A 82 -2.63 -0.06 -6.68
C VAL A 82 -3.48 -1.31 -6.73
N ASP A 83 -3.32 -2.08 -7.81
CA ASP A 83 -4.02 -3.34 -7.98
C ASP A 83 -3.49 -4.42 -7.03
N SER A 84 -4.38 -5.32 -6.59
CA SER A 84 -4.04 -6.32 -5.57
C SER A 84 -3.01 -7.35 -6.05
N ASP A 85 -3.00 -7.66 -7.35
CA ASP A 85 -2.03 -8.55 -7.99
C ASP A 85 -0.61 -7.97 -7.92
N ILE A 86 -0.44 -6.66 -8.12
CA ILE A 86 0.84 -5.96 -7.97
C ILE A 86 1.34 -6.09 -6.53
N VAL A 87 0.45 -5.90 -5.55
CA VAL A 87 0.82 -6.02 -4.14
C VAL A 87 1.26 -7.45 -3.82
N VAL A 88 0.52 -8.46 -4.28
CA VAL A 88 0.86 -9.88 -4.07
C VAL A 88 2.19 -10.25 -4.73
N ASP A 89 2.43 -9.81 -5.96
CA ASP A 89 3.70 -10.02 -6.66
C ASP A 89 4.89 -9.41 -5.88
N ARG A 90 4.70 -8.22 -5.30
CA ARG A 90 5.69 -7.57 -4.42
C ARG A 90 5.90 -8.32 -3.11
N LEU A 91 4.84 -8.85 -2.51
CA LEU A 91 4.94 -9.69 -1.31
C LEU A 91 5.74 -10.97 -1.60
N ILE A 92 5.45 -11.66 -2.71
CA ILE A 92 6.19 -12.86 -3.12
C ILE A 92 7.66 -12.51 -3.40
N SER A 93 7.89 -11.41 -4.12
CA SER A 93 9.24 -10.89 -4.39
C SER A 93 9.98 -10.45 -3.12
N SER A 94 9.28 -10.11 -2.04
CA SER A 94 9.91 -9.76 -0.75
C SER A 94 10.43 -10.99 0.00
N VAL A 95 9.74 -12.13 -0.14
CA VAL A 95 10.14 -13.40 0.47
C VAL A 95 11.19 -14.11 -0.37
N TYR A 96 11.02 -14.05 -1.70
CA TYR A 96 11.97 -14.57 -2.67
C TYR A 96 12.51 -13.41 -3.50
N PRO A 97 13.58 -12.72 -3.03
CA PRO A 97 14.14 -11.57 -3.72
C PRO A 97 14.65 -11.99 -5.10
N THR A 98 13.84 -11.63 -6.09
CA THR A 98 14.25 -11.62 -7.50
C THR A 98 14.99 -10.31 -7.75
N ASN A 99 15.95 -10.32 -8.69
CA ASN A 99 16.71 -9.13 -9.06
C ASN A 99 15.86 -7.97 -9.62
N ASP A 100 14.55 -8.17 -9.81
CA ASP A 100 13.65 -7.22 -10.45
C ASP A 100 12.83 -6.37 -9.47
N PHE A 101 12.84 -6.63 -8.15
CA PHE A 101 12.03 -5.84 -7.20
C PHE A 101 12.36 -4.34 -7.28
N TYR A 102 13.65 -3.99 -7.30
CA TYR A 102 14.11 -2.61 -7.48
C TYR A 102 13.50 -1.95 -8.72
N ARG A 103 13.46 -2.66 -9.86
CA ARG A 103 12.91 -2.15 -11.12
C ARG A 103 11.38 -1.99 -11.07
N LYS A 104 10.70 -2.89 -10.37
CA LYS A 104 9.24 -2.83 -10.15
C LYS A 104 8.85 -1.59 -9.34
N ILE A 105 9.59 -1.28 -8.28
CA ILE A 105 9.34 -0.10 -7.43
C ILE A 105 9.85 1.20 -8.06
N ASP A 106 10.82 1.13 -8.97
CA ASP A 106 11.30 2.32 -9.71
C ASP A 106 10.24 2.83 -10.69
N THR A 107 9.56 1.91 -11.38
CA THR A 107 8.49 2.25 -12.33
C THR A 107 7.24 2.80 -11.62
N ASN A 108 6.78 2.14 -10.55
CA ASN A 108 5.54 2.49 -9.85
C ASN A 108 5.65 2.21 -8.33
N PRO A 109 6.25 3.09 -7.53
CA PRO A 109 6.34 2.86 -6.08
C PRO A 109 4.94 2.95 -5.44
N ASP A 110 4.69 2.14 -4.40
CA ASP A 110 3.42 2.16 -3.66
C ASP A 110 3.64 2.44 -2.17
N MET A 111 2.59 2.95 -1.52
CA MET A 111 2.51 3.11 -0.07
C MET A 111 1.43 2.24 0.56
N TYR A 112 0.51 1.68 -0.23
CA TYR A 112 -0.55 0.81 0.27
C TYR A 112 0.01 -0.46 0.93
N GLY A 113 0.91 -1.19 0.26
CA GLY A 113 1.52 -2.41 0.79
C GLY A 113 2.22 -2.18 2.14
N PRO A 114 3.18 -1.24 2.25
CA PRO A 114 3.85 -0.89 3.50
C PRO A 114 2.89 -0.55 4.66
N VAL A 115 1.86 0.26 4.41
CA VAL A 115 0.89 0.65 5.43
C VAL A 115 0.07 -0.57 5.90
N TRP A 116 -0.34 -1.42 4.97
CA TRP A 116 -1.06 -2.65 5.28
C TRP A 116 -0.20 -3.64 6.08
N ILE A 117 1.05 -3.88 5.65
CA ILE A 117 2.00 -4.80 6.32
C ILE A 117 2.25 -4.33 7.75
N THR A 118 2.63 -3.06 7.94
CA THR A 118 2.96 -2.51 9.27
C THR A 118 1.77 -2.58 10.22
N THR A 119 0.58 -2.19 9.76
CA THR A 119 -0.64 -2.26 10.58
C THR A 119 -1.00 -3.69 10.98
N THR A 120 -0.89 -4.63 10.04
CA THR A 120 -1.11 -6.05 10.30
C THR A 120 -0.09 -6.59 11.31
N LEU A 121 1.17 -6.17 11.19
CA LEU A 121 2.25 -6.61 12.07
C LEU A 121 2.07 -6.10 13.51
N VAL A 122 1.63 -4.85 13.70
CA VAL A 122 1.30 -4.30 15.02
C VAL A 122 0.24 -5.16 15.72
N PHE A 123 -0.83 -5.49 15.00
CA PHE A 123 -1.89 -6.33 15.53
C PHE A 123 -1.39 -7.74 15.87
N ILE A 124 -0.64 -8.36 14.95
CA ILE A 124 -0.10 -9.71 15.12
C ILE A 124 0.87 -9.81 16.28
N PHE A 125 1.81 -8.89 16.43
CA PHE A 125 2.75 -8.89 17.56
C PHE A 125 2.02 -8.74 18.90
N ALA A 126 1.02 -7.86 18.98
CA ALA A 126 0.27 -7.67 20.20
C ALA A 126 -0.60 -8.89 20.55
N ALA A 127 -1.33 -9.44 19.58
CA ALA A 127 -2.22 -10.57 19.78
C ALA A 127 -1.45 -11.88 20.03
N LEU A 128 -0.47 -12.19 19.18
CA LEU A 128 0.30 -13.43 19.27
C LEU A 128 1.33 -13.40 20.40
N GLY A 129 1.88 -12.24 20.76
CA GLY A 129 2.72 -12.11 21.93
C GLY A 129 1.95 -12.43 23.22
N ASN A 130 0.74 -11.87 23.37
CA ASN A 130 -0.14 -12.21 24.50
C ASN A 130 -0.53 -13.70 24.48
N CYS A 131 -0.83 -14.26 23.31
CA CYS A 131 -1.12 -15.69 23.15
C CYS A 131 0.07 -16.57 23.57
N ALA A 132 1.29 -16.20 23.16
CA ALA A 132 2.51 -16.92 23.53
C ALA A 132 2.72 -16.94 25.05
N THR A 133 2.53 -15.80 25.72
CA THR A 133 2.61 -15.71 27.19
C THR A 133 1.53 -16.57 27.86
N TYR A 134 0.29 -16.55 27.35
CA TYR A 134 -0.79 -17.39 27.85
C TYR A 134 -0.46 -18.89 27.76
N LEU A 135 0.10 -19.33 26.62
CA LEU A 135 0.47 -20.74 26.42
C LEU A 135 1.59 -21.19 27.37
N ILE A 136 2.57 -20.34 27.65
CA ILE A 136 3.64 -20.62 28.62
C ILE A 136 3.04 -20.74 30.01
N HIS A 137 2.20 -19.79 30.38
CA HIS A 137 1.54 -19.76 31.67
C HIS A 137 0.70 -21.03 31.90
N GLN A 138 -0.09 -21.46 30.93
CA GLN A 138 -0.86 -22.71 30.99
C GLN A 138 0.02 -23.96 31.19
N ARG A 139 1.27 -23.94 30.71
CA ARG A 139 2.19 -25.07 30.77
C ARG A 139 3.00 -25.14 32.06
N TYR A 140 3.37 -24.01 32.64
CA TYR A 140 4.36 -23.94 33.73
C TYR A 140 3.85 -23.30 35.03
N GLU A 141 2.84 -22.43 34.96
CA GLU A 141 2.42 -21.59 36.10
C GLU A 141 0.91 -21.69 36.35
N GLN A 142 0.43 -22.85 36.79
CA GLN A 142 -1.01 -23.08 37.00
C GLN A 142 -1.63 -22.30 38.17
N ASP A 143 -0.81 -21.72 39.06
CA ASP A 143 -1.26 -21.10 40.32
C ASP A 143 -1.45 -19.56 40.25
N VAL A 144 -1.08 -18.92 39.14
CA VAL A 144 -1.22 -17.45 38.96
C VAL A 144 -2.39 -17.18 37.99
N ILE A 145 -3.12 -16.06 38.15
CA ILE A 145 -4.17 -15.68 37.20
C ILE A 145 -3.51 -14.93 36.03
N TRP A 146 -3.60 -15.47 34.82
CA TRP A 146 -3.14 -14.78 33.63
C TRP A 146 -4.02 -13.56 33.30
N SER A 147 -3.38 -12.45 32.96
CA SER A 147 -4.03 -11.22 32.52
C SER A 147 -3.48 -10.77 31.17
N PHE A 148 -4.35 -10.28 30.29
CA PHE A 148 -3.97 -9.70 29.01
C PHE A 148 -3.22 -8.37 29.18
N ASP A 149 -2.04 -8.24 28.58
CA ASP A 149 -1.25 -7.01 28.62
C ASP A 149 -1.53 -6.12 27.41
N VAL A 150 -2.29 -5.06 27.66
CA VAL A 150 -2.65 -4.03 26.65
C VAL A 150 -1.44 -3.21 26.22
N THR A 151 -0.37 -3.17 27.02
CA THR A 151 0.85 -2.42 26.74
C THR A 151 1.57 -2.96 25.50
N TYR A 152 1.35 -4.23 25.15
CA TYR A 152 1.93 -4.84 23.95
C TYR A 152 1.51 -4.11 22.68
N VAL A 153 0.26 -3.64 22.59
CA VAL A 153 -0.23 -2.86 21.43
C VAL A 153 0.54 -1.54 21.31
N LYS A 154 0.78 -0.85 22.43
CA LYS A 154 1.50 0.43 22.46
C LYS A 154 2.95 0.26 21.99
N TRP A 155 3.64 -0.76 22.52
CA TRP A 155 5.01 -1.07 22.12
C TRP A 155 5.11 -1.53 20.67
N ALA A 156 4.20 -2.41 20.23
CA ALA A 156 4.16 -2.91 18.86
C ALA A 156 3.94 -1.76 17.87
N ALA A 157 2.96 -0.88 18.13
CA ALA A 157 2.72 0.30 17.31
C ALA A 157 3.94 1.22 17.25
N SER A 158 4.55 1.49 18.41
CA SER A 158 5.72 2.38 18.49
C SER A 158 6.92 1.84 17.72
N ILE A 159 7.26 0.56 17.91
CA ILE A 159 8.44 -0.02 17.27
C ILE A 159 8.22 -0.25 15.77
N VAL A 160 7.05 -0.76 15.35
CA VAL A 160 6.81 -1.08 13.94
C VAL A 160 6.65 0.18 13.10
N TYR A 161 5.80 1.13 13.51
CA TYR A 161 5.64 2.38 12.76
C TYR A 161 6.88 3.26 12.88
N GLY A 162 7.50 3.33 14.07
CA GLY A 162 8.75 4.06 14.26
C GLY A 162 9.85 3.53 13.34
N TYR A 163 10.04 2.21 13.29
CA TYR A 163 11.03 1.59 12.41
C TYR A 163 10.71 1.82 10.93
N ALA A 164 9.48 1.54 10.50
CA ALA A 164 9.08 1.63 9.09
C ALA A 164 9.12 3.07 8.54
N LEU A 165 8.93 4.09 9.37
CA LEU A 165 8.95 5.49 8.94
C LEU A 165 10.33 6.14 9.12
N LEU A 166 10.94 5.99 10.30
CA LEU A 166 12.15 6.74 10.66
C LEU A 166 13.40 6.15 10.00
N VAL A 167 13.51 4.83 9.90
CA VAL A 167 14.72 4.21 9.33
C VAL A 167 14.87 4.56 7.84
N PRO A 168 13.85 4.39 6.97
CA PRO A 168 14.01 4.74 5.56
C PRO A 168 14.22 6.24 5.34
N ALA A 169 13.62 7.08 6.19
CA ALA A 169 13.85 8.53 6.15
C ALA A 169 15.30 8.89 6.51
N ALA A 170 15.88 8.28 7.55
CA ALA A 170 17.28 8.47 7.91
C ALA A 170 18.22 8.03 6.79
N PHE A 171 17.95 6.87 6.18
CA PHE A 171 18.71 6.38 5.02
C PHE A 171 18.57 7.28 3.80
N TYR A 172 17.38 7.84 3.55
CA TYR A 172 17.16 8.82 2.49
C TYR A 172 18.05 10.05 2.66
N PHE A 173 18.06 10.67 3.86
CA PHE A 173 18.91 11.83 4.11
C PHE A 173 20.39 11.51 3.99
N LEU A 174 20.82 10.32 4.43
CA LEU A 174 22.20 9.88 4.33
C LEU A 174 22.62 9.63 2.87
N LEU A 175 21.76 8.99 2.07
CA LEU A 175 21.98 8.79 0.62
C LEU A 175 22.01 10.13 -0.13
N GLN A 176 21.13 11.06 0.23
CA GLN A 176 21.13 12.41 -0.35
C GLN A 176 22.40 13.19 0.00
N TYR A 177 22.91 13.03 1.22
CA TYR A 177 24.17 13.62 1.66
C TYR A 177 25.38 13.05 0.89
N LEU A 178 25.34 11.76 0.55
CA LEU A 178 26.35 11.09 -0.27
C LEU A 178 26.20 11.37 -1.78
N GLY A 179 25.21 12.19 -2.18
CA GLY A 179 25.00 12.58 -3.58
C GLY A 179 24.22 11.57 -4.43
N THR A 180 23.62 10.55 -3.82
CA THR A 180 22.82 9.55 -4.54
C THR A 180 21.39 10.03 -4.78
N ASN A 181 20.85 9.84 -5.99
CA ASN A 181 19.46 10.16 -6.33
C ASN A 181 18.49 9.06 -5.84
N ALA A 182 18.31 8.97 -4.52
CA ALA A 182 17.35 8.06 -3.89
C ALA A 182 15.94 8.70 -3.82
N SER A 183 14.89 7.91 -4.00
CA SER A 183 13.51 8.34 -3.74
C SER A 183 13.06 7.86 -2.36
N LEU A 184 12.56 8.78 -1.53
CA LEU A 184 12.08 8.47 -0.19
C LEU A 184 10.90 7.47 -0.23
N ILE A 185 9.96 7.65 -1.16
CA ILE A 185 8.81 6.74 -1.31
C ILE A 185 9.29 5.34 -1.71
N ARG A 186 10.31 5.23 -2.57
CA ARG A 186 10.91 3.95 -2.95
C ARG A 186 11.53 3.24 -1.75
N LEU A 187 12.22 3.99 -0.88
CA LEU A 187 12.79 3.44 0.35
C LEU A 187 11.71 3.02 1.36
N TRP A 188 10.65 3.81 1.55
CA TRP A 188 9.52 3.40 2.39
C TRP A 188 8.80 2.16 1.86
N CYS A 189 8.59 2.08 0.54
CA CYS A 189 8.05 0.91 -0.12
C CYS A 189 8.90 -0.33 0.20
N MET A 190 10.17 -0.30 -0.19
CA MET A 190 11.12 -1.39 0.05
C MET A 190 11.17 -1.80 1.53
N TRP A 191 11.35 -0.84 2.46
CA TRP A 191 11.43 -1.17 3.88
C TRP A 191 10.14 -1.75 4.43
N GLY A 192 8.98 -1.24 4.01
CA GLY A 192 7.68 -1.79 4.39
C GLY A 192 7.53 -3.25 3.95
N TYR A 193 7.88 -3.56 2.70
CA TYR A 193 7.83 -4.93 2.17
C TYR A 193 8.79 -5.88 2.88
N SER A 194 9.96 -5.40 3.29
CA SER A 194 10.93 -6.21 4.06
C SER A 194 10.36 -6.74 5.39
N LEU A 195 9.36 -6.05 5.96
CA LEU A 195 8.74 -6.45 7.22
C LEU A 195 7.71 -7.57 7.04
N PHE A 196 7.31 -7.88 5.81
CA PHE A 196 6.29 -8.89 5.54
C PHE A 196 6.67 -10.25 6.10
N VAL A 197 7.94 -10.65 6.04
CA VAL A 197 8.41 -11.96 6.53
C VAL A 197 8.12 -12.16 8.03
N PHE A 198 8.04 -11.09 8.82
CA PHE A 198 7.71 -11.20 10.24
C PHE A 198 6.25 -11.59 10.49
N ILE A 199 5.34 -11.39 9.54
CA ILE A 199 3.92 -11.81 9.66
C ILE A 199 3.81 -13.34 9.78
N PRO A 200 4.23 -14.15 8.80
CA PRO A 200 4.18 -15.60 8.92
C PRO A 200 5.10 -16.13 10.02
N SER A 201 6.27 -15.51 10.24
CA SER A 201 7.17 -15.93 11.33
C SER A 201 6.54 -15.77 12.71
N SER A 202 5.74 -14.72 12.94
CA SER A 202 5.06 -14.50 14.23
C SER A 202 4.07 -15.61 14.58
N LEU A 203 3.38 -16.17 13.57
CA LEU A 203 2.48 -17.31 13.77
C LEU A 203 3.24 -18.54 14.27
N LEU A 204 4.45 -18.77 13.75
CA LEU A 204 5.31 -19.87 14.16
C LEU A 204 5.94 -19.63 15.55
N LEU A 205 6.22 -18.38 15.91
CA LEU A 205 6.81 -18.00 17.20
C LEU A 205 5.90 -18.26 18.41
N VAL A 206 4.58 -18.44 18.19
CA VAL A 206 3.63 -18.78 19.27
C VAL A 206 4.00 -20.08 19.98
N ILE A 207 4.63 -21.03 19.27
CA ILE A 207 5.04 -22.32 19.82
C ILE A 207 5.97 -22.10 21.03
N PRO A 208 5.66 -22.62 22.23
CA PRO A 208 6.44 -22.39 23.46
C PRO A 208 7.69 -23.28 23.53
N VAL A 209 8.51 -23.22 22.48
CA VAL A 209 9.79 -23.95 22.40
C VAL A 209 10.90 -22.97 22.03
N GLU A 210 11.71 -22.63 23.02
CA GLU A 210 12.69 -21.54 22.92
C GLU A 210 13.70 -21.72 21.78
N PHE A 211 14.22 -22.94 21.60
CA PHE A 211 15.15 -23.25 20.50
C PHE A 211 14.52 -23.01 19.12
N ILE A 212 13.25 -23.40 18.94
CA ILE A 212 12.53 -23.22 17.68
C ILE A 212 12.29 -21.72 17.43
N ARG A 213 11.95 -20.94 18.47
CA ARG A 213 11.76 -19.50 18.36
C ARG A 213 13.01 -18.77 17.88
N TRP A 214 14.19 -19.13 18.41
CA TRP A 214 15.46 -18.58 17.95
C TRP A 214 15.76 -18.89 16.48
N ILE A 215 15.50 -20.12 16.05
CA ILE A 215 15.70 -20.49 14.64
C ILE A 215 14.77 -19.68 13.73
N ILE A 216 13.49 -19.58 14.08
CA ILE A 216 12.50 -18.85 13.27
C ILE A 216 12.89 -17.37 13.15
N ILE A 217 13.27 -16.72 14.25
CA ILE A 217 13.57 -15.29 14.22
C ILE A 217 14.88 -14.99 13.48
N ILE A 218 15.90 -15.85 13.62
CA ILE A 218 17.16 -15.71 12.87
C ILE A 218 16.89 -15.88 11.37
N LEU A 219 16.06 -16.86 10.99
CA LEU A 219 15.69 -17.07 9.59
C LEU A 219 14.90 -15.88 9.03
N ALA A 220 13.93 -15.35 9.80
CA ALA A 220 13.14 -14.18 9.42
C ALA A 220 14.02 -12.93 9.25
N GLY A 221 14.91 -12.67 10.22
CA GLY A 221 15.87 -11.56 10.18
C GLY A 221 16.84 -11.68 9.00
N THR A 222 17.31 -12.89 8.70
CA THR A 222 18.17 -13.15 7.54
C THR A 222 17.43 -12.89 6.24
N ALA A 223 16.20 -13.39 6.08
CA ALA A 223 15.40 -13.19 4.88
C ALA A 223 15.08 -11.69 4.64
N SER A 224 14.69 -10.97 5.70
CA SER A 224 14.44 -9.52 5.64
C SER A 224 15.70 -8.73 5.28
N SER A 225 16.83 -9.06 5.92
CA SER A 225 18.13 -8.42 5.65
C SER A 225 18.60 -8.70 4.22
N TRP A 226 18.47 -9.94 3.75
CA TRP A 226 18.83 -10.34 2.40
C TRP A 226 18.01 -9.58 1.35
N PHE A 227 16.71 -9.42 1.57
CA PHE A 227 15.86 -8.62 0.70
C PHE A 227 16.30 -7.14 0.63
N ILE A 228 16.65 -6.52 1.76
CA ILE A 228 17.16 -5.15 1.79
C ILE A 228 18.51 -5.04 1.06
N TYR A 229 19.42 -6.00 1.28
CA TYR A 229 20.70 -6.07 0.59
C TYR A 229 20.53 -6.07 -0.93
N GLU A 230 19.66 -6.95 -1.45
CA GLU A 230 19.41 -7.11 -2.88
C GLU A 230 18.87 -5.85 -3.54
N ASN A 231 18.14 -5.02 -2.80
CA ASN A 231 17.59 -3.77 -3.32
C ASN A 231 18.52 -2.56 -3.13
N LEU A 232 19.39 -2.59 -2.12
CA LEU A 232 20.37 -1.51 -1.88
C LEU A 232 21.68 -1.69 -2.65
N LYS A 233 22.02 -2.91 -3.08
CA LYS A 233 23.28 -3.18 -3.81
C LYS A 233 23.45 -2.33 -5.08
N VAL A 234 22.34 -1.91 -5.69
CA VAL A 234 22.33 -1.00 -6.86
C VAL A 234 22.99 0.35 -6.55
N TYR A 235 22.97 0.78 -5.30
CA TYR A 235 23.66 2.00 -4.85
C TYR A 235 25.13 1.76 -4.48
N THR A 236 25.53 0.52 -4.22
CA THR A 236 26.85 0.21 -3.63
C THR A 236 28.00 0.17 -4.64
N GLU A 237 27.74 0.20 -5.94
CA GLU A 237 28.74 -0.05 -6.98
C GLU A 237 29.86 1.02 -7.07
N GLU A 238 29.70 2.19 -6.42
CA GLU A 238 30.63 3.32 -6.58
C GLU A 238 31.48 3.68 -5.34
N SER A 239 31.12 3.29 -4.09
CA SER A 239 31.85 3.79 -2.90
C SER A 239 31.83 2.90 -1.64
N HIS A 240 32.91 3.00 -0.83
CA HIS A 240 33.04 2.31 0.46
C HIS A 240 32.03 2.80 1.51
N ASP A 241 31.66 4.09 1.49
CA ASP A 241 30.69 4.67 2.44
C ASP A 241 29.29 4.06 2.26
N LEU A 242 28.93 3.66 1.04
CA LEU A 242 27.67 2.98 0.74
C LEU A 242 27.67 1.53 1.22
N MET A 243 28.83 0.87 1.30
CA MET A 243 28.94 -0.44 1.92
C MET A 243 28.66 -0.39 3.42
N VAL A 244 29.15 0.65 4.12
CA VAL A 244 28.85 0.88 5.55
C VAL A 244 27.35 1.11 5.75
N LEU A 245 26.71 1.85 4.84
CA LEU A 245 25.27 2.08 4.85
C LEU A 245 24.51 0.74 4.74
N VAL A 246 24.85 -0.11 3.76
CA VAL A 246 24.22 -1.42 3.61
C VAL A 246 24.45 -2.28 4.86
N ALA A 247 25.66 -2.35 5.38
CA ALA A 247 25.96 -3.09 6.60
C ALA A 247 25.09 -2.62 7.78
N SER A 248 24.92 -1.31 7.93
CA SER A 248 24.05 -0.73 8.97
C SER A 248 22.57 -1.11 8.78
N ALA A 249 22.08 -1.20 7.54
CA ALA A 249 20.72 -1.63 7.23
C ALA A 249 20.48 -3.09 7.67
N LEU A 250 21.44 -3.98 7.39
CA LEU A 250 21.38 -5.39 7.79
C LEU A 250 21.36 -5.51 9.31
N VAL A 251 22.25 -4.78 9.99
CA VAL A 251 22.30 -4.76 11.46
C VAL A 251 20.97 -4.28 12.05
N LEU A 252 20.36 -3.23 11.49
CA LEU A 252 19.06 -2.72 11.94
C LEU A 252 17.93 -3.74 11.74
N GLN A 253 17.95 -4.51 10.65
CA GLN A 253 16.95 -5.57 10.42
C GLN A 253 17.10 -6.73 11.41
N PHE A 254 18.32 -7.19 11.66
CA PHE A 254 18.57 -8.20 12.69
C PHE A 254 18.25 -7.69 14.10
N ALA A 255 18.58 -6.43 14.41
CA ALA A 255 18.26 -5.82 15.69
C ALA A 255 16.74 -5.76 15.92
N LEU A 256 15.96 -5.39 14.89
CA LEU A 256 14.51 -5.44 14.95
C LEU A 256 14.01 -6.87 15.20
N ALA A 257 14.54 -7.86 14.46
CA ALA A 257 14.14 -9.26 14.62
C ALA A 257 14.37 -9.75 16.06
N ILE A 258 15.58 -9.54 16.59
CA ILE A 258 15.93 -9.91 17.97
C ILE A 258 15.02 -9.20 18.97
N PHE A 259 14.79 -7.89 18.79
CA PHE A 259 13.90 -7.12 19.65
C PHE A 259 12.48 -7.71 19.67
N VAL A 260 11.93 -8.04 18.51
CA VAL A 260 10.58 -8.63 18.40
C VAL A 260 10.49 -9.93 19.19
N LYS A 261 11.47 -10.83 19.04
CA LYS A 261 11.49 -12.10 19.79
C LYS A 261 11.61 -11.86 21.28
N VAL A 262 12.58 -11.06 21.71
CA VAL A 262 12.88 -10.83 23.14
C VAL A 262 11.76 -10.09 23.85
N PHE A 263 11.03 -9.21 23.16
CA PHE A 263 9.99 -8.40 23.78
C PHE A 263 8.61 -9.07 23.75
N PHE A 264 8.21 -9.65 22.61
CA PHE A 264 6.85 -10.19 22.44
C PHE A 264 6.77 -11.71 22.63
N PHE A 265 7.86 -12.44 22.39
CA PHE A 265 7.88 -13.91 22.37
C PHE A 265 8.93 -14.47 23.33
N VAL A 266 8.81 -14.05 24.60
CA VAL A 266 9.56 -14.58 25.75
C VAL A 266 9.18 -16.02 26.00
#